data_AF-W1I735-F1
#
_entry.id   AF-W1I735-F1
#
_cell.length_a   1.000
_cell.length_b   1.000
_cell.length_c   1.000
_cell.angle_alpha   90.00
_cell.angle_beta   90.00
_cell.angle_gamma   90.00
#
_symmetry.space_group_name_H-M   'P 1'
#
loop_
_entity.id
_entity.type
_entity.pdbx_description
1 polymer ?
#
loop_
_entity_poly.entity_id
_entity_poly.type
_entity_poly.pdbx_seq_one_letter_code
_entity_poly.pdbx_strand_id
1 'polypeptide(L)'
;MDQTTTKRVKVVGTEEYINTRTGELEQMQVTSIEDRDFNFTKMWMKNFISTLDIVGNQKTRLCFWIIDHVDKENRLIGTYRTIASQSGMSLDTVRITMKLLMDADFMRKAQNGVYVINPNLVFKGTRNARMNVLNQFTSAEYVPLSDEERLDNLMASIAALTHRADELRRTIEKRNQKPQKASEGSFDGYPDNLPGQMEMSDYAV
;
A
#
# COMPACT_ATOMS: atom_id res chain seq x y z
N MET A 1 -11.91 -11.09 -3.51
CA MET A 1 -12.36 -12.29 -2.79
C MET A 1 -12.33 -11.95 -1.32
N ASP A 2 -13.49 -12.02 -0.68
CA ASP A 2 -13.68 -11.63 0.71
C ASP A 2 -12.92 -12.61 1.62
N GLN A 3 -11.97 -12.11 2.42
CA GLN A 3 -11.17 -12.98 3.30
C GLN A 3 -12.02 -13.33 4.52
N THR A 4 -12.69 -14.49 4.47
CA THR A 4 -13.47 -15.01 5.59
C THR A 4 -12.52 -15.40 6.73
N THR A 5 -12.47 -14.57 7.78
CA THR A 5 -11.74 -14.83 9.02
C THR A 5 -12.48 -15.89 9.83
N THR A 6 -12.09 -17.16 9.69
CA THR A 6 -12.65 -18.23 10.53
C THR A 6 -12.03 -18.22 11.93
N LYS A 7 -12.87 -18.06 12.95
CA LYS A 7 -12.53 -18.25 14.37
C LYS A 7 -11.86 -19.62 14.59
N ARG A 8 -10.71 -19.64 15.26
CA ARG A 8 -10.09 -20.88 15.74
C ARG A 8 -10.08 -20.88 17.26
N VAL A 9 -10.86 -21.82 17.79
CA VAL A 9 -11.01 -22.12 19.21
C VAL A 9 -9.77 -22.85 19.71
N LYS A 10 -9.24 -22.48 20.88
CA LYS A 10 -8.13 -23.19 21.52
C LYS A 10 -8.72 -24.11 22.60
N VAL A 11 -8.69 -25.42 22.36
CA VAL A 11 -9.02 -26.39 23.42
C VAL A 11 -7.86 -26.38 24.41
N VAL A 12 -8.12 -26.00 25.65
CA VAL A 12 -7.13 -25.93 26.73
C VAL A 12 -7.37 -27.14 27.64
N GLY A 13 -6.98 -28.31 27.16
CA GLY A 13 -6.86 -29.53 27.97
C GLY A 13 -8.13 -30.04 28.68
N THR A 14 -7.91 -31.00 29.56
CA THR A 14 -8.90 -31.54 30.50
C THR A 14 -8.60 -30.98 31.89
N GLU A 15 -9.61 -30.40 32.53
CA GLU A 15 -9.53 -29.92 33.92
C GLU A 15 -10.61 -30.63 34.76
N GLU A 16 -10.29 -30.89 36.03
CA GLU A 16 -11.21 -31.51 36.98
C GLU A 16 -12.06 -30.44 37.66
N TYR A 17 -13.38 -30.52 37.51
CA TYR A 17 -14.34 -29.63 38.14
C TYR A 17 -15.19 -30.38 39.16
N ILE A 18 -15.50 -29.73 40.27
CA ILE A 18 -16.41 -30.28 41.28
C ILE A 18 -17.84 -29.91 40.90
N ASN A 19 -18.67 -30.92 40.67
CA ASN A 19 -20.09 -30.73 40.43
C ASN A 19 -20.78 -30.28 41.73
N THR A 20 -21.22 -29.03 41.81
CA THR A 20 -21.79 -28.44 43.04
C THR A 20 -23.09 -29.11 43.50
N ARG A 21 -23.72 -29.94 42.66
CA ARG A 21 -24.97 -30.64 42.98
C ARG A 21 -24.76 -32.05 43.53
N THR A 22 -23.66 -32.71 43.17
CA THR A 22 -23.36 -34.10 43.57
C THR A 22 -22.09 -34.24 44.41
N GLY A 23 -21.22 -33.22 44.40
CA GLY A 23 -19.93 -33.24 45.09
C GLY A 23 -18.85 -34.08 44.40
N GLU A 24 -19.14 -34.63 43.22
CA GLU A 24 -18.22 -35.50 42.48
C GLU A 24 -17.26 -34.69 41.60
N LEU A 25 -16.04 -35.22 41.43
CA LEU A 25 -15.02 -34.66 40.54
C LEU A 25 -15.26 -35.17 39.12
N GLU A 26 -15.58 -34.26 38.20
CA GLU A 26 -15.81 -34.54 36.79
C GLU A 26 -14.67 -33.96 35.95
N GLN A 27 -14.05 -34.78 35.11
CA GLN A 27 -13.10 -34.30 34.11
C GLN A 27 -13.86 -33.67 32.95
N MET A 28 -13.72 -32.36 32.78
CA MET A 28 -14.32 -31.60 31.69
C MET A 28 -13.26 -31.21 30.66
N GLN A 29 -13.63 -31.26 29.38
CA GLN A 29 -12.82 -30.65 28.32
C GLN A 29 -13.05 -29.14 28.31
N VAL A 30 -12.05 -28.38 28.74
CA VAL A 30 -12.16 -26.93 28.78
C VAL A 30 -11.75 -26.36 27.43
N THR A 31 -12.69 -25.65 26.84
CA THR A 31 -12.50 -25.03 25.54
C THR A 31 -12.48 -23.51 25.71
N SER A 32 -11.30 -22.89 25.63
CA SER A 32 -11.17 -21.44 25.75
C SER A 32 -11.25 -20.79 24.36
N ILE A 33 -12.30 -20.01 24.15
CA ILE A 33 -12.49 -19.24 22.92
C ILE A 33 -11.75 -17.90 23.12
N GLU A 34 -10.46 -17.87 22.80
CA GLU A 34 -9.73 -16.61 22.67
C GLU A 34 -10.09 -15.94 21.34
N ASP A 35 -10.67 -14.74 21.37
CA ASP A 35 -10.79 -13.87 20.20
C ASP A 35 -9.39 -13.34 19.85
N ARG A 36 -8.68 -14.10 19.02
CA ARG A 36 -7.40 -13.68 18.45
C ARG A 36 -7.61 -13.26 17.01
N ASP A 37 -7.11 -12.08 16.66
CA ASP A 37 -6.99 -11.66 15.27
C ASP A 37 -6.19 -12.72 14.51
N PHE A 38 -6.89 -13.47 13.65
CA PHE A 38 -6.30 -14.43 12.75
C PHE A 38 -6.08 -13.73 11.40
N ASN A 39 -4.89 -13.91 10.82
CA ASN A 39 -4.52 -13.39 9.50
C ASN A 39 -4.17 -11.88 9.42
N PHE A 40 -3.65 -11.29 10.50
CA PHE A 40 -3.09 -9.95 10.44
C PHE A 40 -1.62 -9.95 9.98
N THR A 41 -1.27 -8.98 9.14
CA THR A 41 0.11 -8.75 8.69
C THR A 41 0.69 -7.58 9.47
N LYS A 42 1.81 -7.81 10.18
CA LYS A 42 2.58 -6.74 10.81
C LYS A 42 3.49 -6.10 9.76
N MET A 43 3.47 -4.77 9.68
CA MET A 43 4.39 -4.01 8.83
C MET A 43 5.17 -3.00 9.66
N TRP A 44 6.50 -2.99 9.51
CA TRP A 44 7.36 -2.00 10.15
C TRP A 44 7.66 -0.88 9.15
N MET A 45 6.86 0.20 9.24
CA MET A 45 6.85 1.28 8.24
C MET A 45 8.20 1.95 8.02
N LYS A 46 9.00 2.15 9.07
CA LYS A 46 10.32 2.81 8.96
C LYS A 46 11.21 2.13 7.92
N ASN A 47 11.33 0.82 8.00
CA ASN A 47 12.19 0.04 7.10
C ASN A 47 11.49 -0.23 5.76
N PHE A 48 10.15 -0.30 5.77
CA PHE A 48 9.37 -0.49 4.56
C PHE A 48 9.47 0.70 3.59
N ILE A 49 9.40 1.93 4.11
CA ILE A 49 9.50 3.15 3.30
C ILE A 49 10.88 3.27 2.65
N SER A 50 11.97 2.99 3.37
CA SER A 50 13.33 3.02 2.79
C SER A 50 13.50 2.02 1.64
N THR A 51 12.91 0.84 1.76
CA THR A 51 12.93 -0.18 0.70
C THR A 51 12.04 0.22 -0.48
N LEU A 52 10.93 0.94 -0.24
CA LEU A 52 10.00 1.38 -1.29
C LEU A 52 10.44 2.62 -2.06
N ASP A 53 11.24 3.52 -1.48
CA ASP A 53 11.71 4.73 -2.19
C ASP A 53 12.57 4.37 -3.41
N ILE A 54 13.28 3.25 -3.34
CA ILE A 54 14.02 2.64 -4.46
C ILE A 54 13.06 2.15 -5.58
N VAL A 55 11.80 1.90 -5.23
CA VAL A 55 10.83 1.10 -5.99
C VAL A 55 9.65 2.00 -6.41
N GLY A 56 9.81 2.76 -7.50
CA GLY A 56 8.80 3.71 -7.99
C GLY A 56 7.37 3.15 -8.22
N ASN A 57 6.38 4.03 -8.43
CA ASN A 57 4.93 3.80 -8.35
C ASN A 57 4.38 2.43 -8.85
N GLN A 58 4.68 2.02 -10.09
CA GLN A 58 4.14 0.75 -10.63
C GLN A 58 4.73 -0.48 -9.93
N LYS A 59 5.96 -0.36 -9.41
CA LYS A 59 6.64 -1.42 -8.68
C LYS A 59 6.11 -1.51 -7.23
N THR A 60 5.72 -0.38 -6.64
CA THR A 60 5.01 -0.31 -5.35
C THR A 60 3.70 -1.10 -5.40
N ARG A 61 2.96 -1.07 -6.52
CA ARG A 61 1.73 -1.86 -6.70
C ARG A 61 1.99 -3.36 -6.60
N LEU A 62 3.09 -3.85 -7.19
CA LEU A 62 3.46 -5.26 -7.05
C LEU A 62 3.84 -5.59 -5.60
N CYS A 63 4.51 -4.69 -4.88
CA CYS A 63 4.86 -4.90 -3.47
C CYS A 63 3.61 -5.13 -2.62
N PHE A 64 2.60 -4.26 -2.74
CA PHE A 64 1.34 -4.42 -2.03
C PHE A 64 0.63 -5.72 -2.42
N TRP A 65 0.60 -6.04 -3.72
CA TRP A 65 0.05 -7.31 -4.19
C TRP A 65 0.77 -8.52 -3.57
N ILE A 66 2.11 -8.48 -3.47
CA ILE A 66 2.90 -9.54 -2.83
C ILE A 66 2.47 -9.68 -1.38
N ILE A 67 2.41 -8.59 -0.61
CA ILE A 67 2.02 -8.59 0.82
C ILE A 67 0.67 -9.26 1.04
N ASP A 68 -0.30 -9.00 0.17
CA ASP A 68 -1.63 -9.61 0.24
C ASP A 68 -1.61 -11.12 -0.06
N HIS A 69 -0.71 -11.56 -0.95
CA HIS A 69 -0.58 -12.94 -1.41
C HIS A 69 0.46 -13.77 -0.64
N VAL A 70 1.07 -13.21 0.41
CA VAL A 70 1.95 -13.97 1.31
C VAL A 70 1.13 -14.99 2.12
N ASP A 71 1.70 -16.17 2.33
CA ASP A 71 1.13 -17.21 3.20
C ASP A 71 1.44 -16.97 4.71
N LYS A 72 1.12 -17.96 5.55
CA LYS A 72 1.37 -17.90 7.00
C LYS A 72 2.82 -18.15 7.41
N GLU A 73 3.64 -18.61 6.46
CA GLU A 73 5.08 -18.86 6.62
C GLU A 73 5.91 -17.69 6.05
N ASN A 74 5.25 -16.58 5.74
CA ASN A 74 5.82 -15.39 5.14
C ASN A 74 6.41 -15.62 3.75
N ARG A 75 5.83 -16.54 2.98
CA ARG A 75 6.28 -16.92 1.64
C ARG A 75 5.30 -16.47 0.55
N LEU A 76 5.87 -16.11 -0.60
CA LEU A 76 5.18 -15.94 -1.86
C LEU A 76 5.48 -17.15 -2.75
N ILE A 77 4.44 -17.84 -3.19
CA ILE A 77 4.55 -19.03 -4.04
C ILE A 77 3.97 -18.70 -5.42
N GLY A 78 4.81 -18.76 -6.45
CA GLY A 78 4.40 -18.52 -7.83
C GLY A 78 5.58 -18.24 -8.75
N THR A 79 5.46 -18.67 -10.01
CA THR A 79 6.40 -18.26 -11.06
C THR A 79 6.15 -16.82 -11.47
N TYR A 80 7.12 -16.17 -12.12
CA TYR A 80 6.92 -14.81 -12.67
C TYR A 80 5.72 -14.71 -13.62
N ARG A 81 5.43 -15.78 -14.39
CA ARG A 81 4.27 -15.83 -15.27
C ARG A 81 2.96 -15.89 -14.49
N THR A 82 2.92 -16.69 -13.42
CA THR A 82 1.77 -16.77 -12.50
C THR A 82 1.53 -15.43 -11.81
N ILE A 83 2.60 -14.81 -11.27
CA ILE A 83 2.54 -13.51 -10.62
C ILE A 83 2.05 -12.44 -11.59
N ALA A 84 2.56 -12.41 -12.83
CA ALA A 84 2.12 -11.47 -13.86
C ALA A 84 0.62 -11.61 -14.16
N SER A 85 0.14 -12.84 -14.34
CA SER A 85 -1.28 -13.11 -14.60
C SER A 85 -2.18 -12.69 -13.43
N GLN A 86 -1.76 -12.93 -12.18
CA GLN A 86 -2.59 -12.64 -11.01
C GLN A 86 -2.53 -11.17 -10.58
N SER A 87 -1.40 -10.51 -10.78
CA SER A 87 -1.22 -9.07 -10.49
C SER A 87 -1.73 -8.16 -11.61
N GLY A 88 -2.03 -8.71 -12.80
CA GLY A 88 -2.44 -7.95 -13.98
C GLY A 88 -1.32 -7.08 -14.56
N MET A 89 -0.07 -7.48 -14.34
CA MET A 89 1.14 -6.76 -14.77
C MET A 89 1.84 -7.51 -15.90
N SER A 90 2.63 -6.79 -16.71
CA SER A 90 3.44 -7.45 -17.73
C SER A 90 4.52 -8.33 -17.09
N LEU A 91 4.92 -9.41 -17.79
CA LEU A 91 5.98 -10.31 -17.34
C LEU A 91 7.29 -9.54 -17.08
N ASP A 92 7.63 -8.59 -17.95
CA ASP A 92 8.86 -7.80 -17.83
C ASP A 92 8.82 -6.88 -16.62
N THR A 93 7.68 -6.24 -16.35
CA THR A 93 7.50 -5.43 -15.14
C THR A 93 7.66 -6.27 -13.88
N VAL A 94 7.09 -7.48 -13.84
CA VAL A 94 7.25 -8.41 -12.72
C VAL A 94 8.71 -8.84 -12.58
N ARG A 95 9.38 -9.21 -13.67
CA ARG A 95 10.79 -9.64 -13.65
C ARG A 95 11.70 -8.54 -13.08
N ILE A 96 11.57 -7.32 -13.58
CA ILE A 96 12.36 -6.17 -13.13
C ILE A 96 12.06 -5.86 -11.66
N THR A 97 10.78 -5.82 -11.29
CA THR A 97 10.39 -5.49 -9.91
C THR A 97 10.84 -6.55 -8.91
N MET A 98 10.69 -7.83 -9.24
CA MET A 98 11.16 -8.92 -8.36
C MET A 98 12.67 -8.85 -8.15
N LYS A 99 13.46 -8.54 -9.19
CA LYS A 99 14.91 -8.31 -9.06
C LYS A 99 15.22 -7.16 -8.10
N LEU A 100 14.57 -6.01 -8.29
CA LEU A 100 14.78 -4.82 -7.44
C LEU A 100 14.40 -5.08 -5.97
N LEU A 101 13.32 -5.85 -5.73
CA LEU A 101 12.90 -6.21 -4.38
C LEU A 101 13.88 -7.17 -3.71
N MET A 102 14.50 -8.09 -4.46
CA MET A 102 15.55 -8.95 -3.92
C MET A 102 16.82 -8.16 -3.58
N ASP A 103 17.21 -7.21 -4.43
CA ASP A 103 18.37 -6.34 -4.17
C ASP A 103 18.17 -5.42 -2.97
N ALA A 104 16.94 -4.94 -2.76
CA ALA A 104 16.59 -4.08 -1.62
C ALA A 104 16.34 -4.86 -0.31
N ASP A 105 16.72 -6.15 -0.25
CA ASP A 105 16.50 -7.08 0.86
C ASP A 105 15.02 -7.16 1.33
N PHE A 106 14.08 -6.87 0.42
CA PHE A 106 12.65 -7.03 0.70
C PHE A 106 12.26 -8.49 0.81
N MET A 107 12.87 -9.31 -0.05
CA MET A 107 12.59 -10.72 -0.18
C MET A 107 13.82 -11.48 -0.64
N ARG A 108 13.87 -12.78 -0.36
CA ARG A 108 14.92 -13.69 -0.80
C ARG A 108 14.33 -14.88 -1.52
N LYS A 109 15.13 -15.50 -2.38
CA LYS A 109 14.71 -16.69 -3.11
C LYS A 109 15.06 -17.92 -2.28
N ALA A 110 14.04 -18.68 -1.87
CA ALA A 110 14.27 -19.97 -1.21
C ALA A 110 14.38 -21.10 -2.24
N GLN A 111 13.51 -21.07 -3.26
CA GLN A 111 13.52 -22.01 -4.38
C GLN A 111 12.98 -21.32 -5.64
N ASN A 112 13.14 -21.94 -6.81
CA ASN A 112 12.46 -21.49 -8.03
C ASN A 112 10.94 -21.40 -7.80
N GLY A 113 10.38 -20.19 -7.88
CA GLY A 113 8.97 -19.92 -7.65
C GLY A 113 8.56 -19.85 -6.18
N VAL A 114 9.51 -19.87 -5.23
CA VAL A 114 9.23 -19.69 -3.80
C VAL A 114 10.14 -18.61 -3.25
N TYR A 115 9.53 -17.55 -2.74
CA TYR A 115 10.23 -16.39 -2.20
C TYR A 115 9.82 -16.17 -0.75
N VAL A 116 10.78 -15.86 0.11
CA VAL A 116 10.55 -15.57 1.53
C VAL A 116 10.66 -14.06 1.73
N ILE A 117 9.62 -13.46 2.30
CA ILE A 117 9.60 -12.02 2.58
C ILE A 117 10.37 -11.74 3.86
N ASN A 118 11.10 -10.62 3.90
CA ASN A 118 11.88 -10.23 5.05
C ASN A 118 10.98 -9.97 6.27
N PRO A 119 11.05 -10.79 7.33
CA PRO A 119 10.20 -10.63 8.50
C PRO A 119 10.49 -9.35 9.29
N ASN A 120 11.61 -8.66 9.05
CA ASN A 120 11.90 -7.36 9.65
C ASN A 120 11.15 -6.20 8.97
N LEU A 121 10.60 -6.42 7.77
CA LEU A 121 9.79 -5.46 7.02
C LEU A 121 8.31 -5.78 7.14
N VAL A 122 7.94 -7.02 6.81
CA VAL A 122 6.56 -7.50 6.74
C VAL A 122 6.50 -8.92 7.30
N PHE A 123 5.55 -9.16 8.20
CA PHE A 123 5.36 -10.48 8.79
C PHE A 123 3.89 -10.84 8.91
N LYS A 124 3.48 -11.88 8.20
CA LYS A 124 2.15 -12.48 8.29
C LYS A 124 2.24 -13.80 9.07
N GLY A 125 1.75 -13.81 10.32
CA GLY A 125 1.83 -15.00 11.17
C GLY A 125 1.77 -14.74 12.68
N THR A 126 1.89 -15.82 13.46
CA THR A 126 1.88 -15.77 14.93
C THR A 126 3.26 -15.43 15.49
N ARG A 127 3.33 -14.91 16.72
CA ARG A 127 4.61 -14.56 17.38
C ARG A 127 5.59 -15.73 17.41
N ASN A 128 5.10 -16.94 17.67
CA ASN A 128 5.93 -18.15 17.76
C ASN A 128 6.49 -18.57 16.39
N ALA A 129 5.74 -18.33 15.31
CA ALA A 129 6.19 -18.62 13.95
C ALA A 129 7.29 -17.67 13.46
N ARG A 130 7.41 -16.47 14.05
CA ARG A 130 8.36 -15.44 13.61
C ARG A 130 9.80 -15.90 13.62
N MET A 131 10.22 -16.60 14.68
CA MET A 131 11.61 -17.07 14.79
C MET A 131 11.95 -18.07 13.68
N ASN A 132 11.01 -18.98 13.39
CA ASN A 132 11.18 -19.95 12.31
C ASN A 132 11.30 -19.24 10.95
N VAL A 133 10.42 -18.27 10.67
CA VAL A 133 10.48 -17.47 9.44
C VAL A 133 11.79 -16.68 9.34
N LEU A 134 12.28 -16.10 10.43
CA LEU A 134 13.56 -15.39 10.45
C LEU A 134 14.74 -16.31 10.10
N ASN A 135 14.75 -17.53 10.65
CA ASN A 135 15.77 -18.53 10.33
C ASN A 135 15.70 -18.91 8.85
N GLN A 136 14.50 -19.16 8.31
CA GLN A 136 14.29 -19.47 6.90
C GLN A 136 14.77 -18.33 5.98
N PHE A 137 14.46 -17.08 6.32
CA PHE A 137 14.89 -15.91 5.55
C PHE A 137 16.43 -15.76 5.57
N THR A 138 17.04 -15.96 6.73
CA THR A 138 18.50 -15.88 6.88
C THR A 138 19.22 -16.97 6.08
N SER A 139 18.63 -18.18 6.03
CA SER A 139 19.17 -19.29 5.24
C SER A 139 18.89 -19.21 3.73
N ALA A 140 17.94 -18.37 3.30
CA ALA A 140 17.57 -18.25 1.90
C ALA A 140 18.65 -17.51 1.10
N GLU A 141 18.75 -17.84 -0.19
CA GLU A 141 19.75 -17.29 -1.09
C GLU A 141 19.54 -15.77 -1.27
N TYR A 142 20.59 -15.01 -0.98
CA TYR A 142 20.64 -13.58 -1.25
C TYR A 142 21.31 -13.36 -2.61
N VAL A 143 20.56 -12.83 -3.57
CA VAL A 143 21.02 -12.56 -4.94
C VAL A 143 20.99 -11.05 -5.16
N PRO A 144 22.10 -10.33 -4.88
CA PRO A 144 22.18 -8.90 -5.16
C PRO A 144 22.32 -8.63 -6.66
N LEU A 145 21.89 -7.44 -7.09
CA LEU A 145 22.19 -6.92 -8.43
C LEU A 145 23.68 -6.56 -8.52
N SER A 146 24.25 -6.65 -9.72
CA SER A 146 25.61 -6.14 -9.96
C SER A 146 25.63 -4.60 -9.88
N ASP A 147 26.79 -4.01 -9.62
CA ASP A 147 26.90 -2.55 -9.53
C ASP A 147 26.58 -1.87 -10.87
N GLU A 148 26.88 -2.52 -12.00
CA GLU A 148 26.48 -2.09 -13.34
C GLU A 148 24.95 -2.12 -13.51
N GLU A 149 24.29 -3.22 -13.13
CA GLU A 149 22.82 -3.33 -13.20
C GLU A 149 22.15 -2.28 -12.28
N ARG A 150 22.73 -2.00 -11.12
CA ARG A 150 22.24 -0.95 -10.21
C ARG A 150 22.35 0.43 -10.84
N LEU A 151 23.51 0.74 -11.44
CA LEU A 151 23.73 2.00 -12.14
C LEU A 151 22.73 2.19 -13.28
N ASP A 152 22.53 1.17 -14.11
CA ASP A 152 21.58 1.21 -15.22
C ASP A 152 20.14 1.47 -14.75
N ASN A 153 19.72 0.81 -13.67
CA ASN A 153 18.40 1.05 -13.07
C ASN A 153 18.25 2.48 -12.54
N LEU A 154 19.30 3.02 -11.89
CA LEU A 154 19.31 4.40 -11.40
C LEU A 154 19.23 5.39 -12.56
N MET A 155 20.01 5.20 -13.61
CA MET A 155 20.01 6.04 -14.80
C MET A 155 18.66 6.03 -15.51
N ALA A 156 18.03 4.86 -15.65
CA ALA A 156 16.68 4.73 -16.21
C ALA A 156 15.64 5.47 -15.35
N SER A 157 15.76 5.41 -14.03
CA SER A 157 14.89 6.16 -13.10
C SER A 157 15.06 7.67 -13.26
N ILE A 158 16.32 8.15 -13.33
CA ILE A 158 16.63 9.57 -13.55
C ILE A 158 16.00 10.04 -14.86
N ALA A 159 16.17 9.30 -15.96
CA ALA A 159 15.61 9.68 -17.26
C ALA A 159 14.06 9.77 -17.24
N ALA A 160 13.39 8.87 -16.52
CA ALA A 160 11.94 8.93 -16.37
C ALA A 160 11.49 10.14 -15.52
N LEU A 161 12.24 10.46 -14.47
CA LEU A 161 11.96 11.60 -13.59
C LEU A 161 12.21 12.93 -14.29
N THR A 162 13.29 13.06 -15.06
CA THR A 162 13.59 14.27 -15.83
C THR A 162 12.50 14.52 -16.88
N HIS A 163 12.07 13.49 -17.60
CA HIS A 163 10.95 13.59 -18.54
C HIS A 163 9.68 14.09 -17.85
N ARG A 164 9.32 13.49 -16.72
CA ARG A 164 8.13 13.88 -15.95
C ARG A 164 8.24 15.32 -15.42
N ALA A 165 9.42 15.74 -15.00
CA ALA A 165 9.67 17.11 -14.56
C ALA A 165 9.46 18.11 -15.72
N ASP A 166 9.91 17.78 -16.93
CA ASP A 166 9.73 18.63 -18.11
C ASP A 166 8.27 18.71 -18.58
N GLU A 167 7.50 17.62 -18.49
CA GLU A 167 6.04 17.64 -18.72
C GLU A 167 5.32 18.57 -17.73
N LEU A 168 5.70 18.50 -16.45
CA LEU A 168 5.17 19.37 -15.40
C LEU A 168 5.50 20.84 -15.68
N ARG A 169 6.74 21.17 -16.07
CA ARG A 169 7.15 22.52 -16.47
C ARG A 169 6.26 23.06 -17.58
N ARG A 170 6.08 22.28 -18.66
CA ARG A 170 5.19 22.65 -19.79
C ARG A 170 3.74 22.85 -19.35
N THR A 171 3.26 22.04 -18.41
CA THR A 171 1.88 22.15 -17.89
C THR A 171 1.71 23.44 -17.07
N ILE A 172 2.70 23.80 -16.26
CA ILE A 172 2.72 25.05 -15.49
C ILE A 172 2.76 26.26 -16.43
N GLU A 173 3.61 26.24 -17.46
CA GLU A 173 3.68 27.30 -18.48
C GLU A 173 2.32 27.51 -19.17
N LYS A 174 1.68 26.43 -19.62
CA LYS A 174 0.34 26.49 -20.23
C LYS A 174 -0.73 27.02 -19.26
N ARG A 175 -0.62 26.70 -17.97
CA ARG A 175 -1.54 27.21 -16.93
C ARG A 175 -1.36 28.70 -16.71
N ASN A 176 -0.12 29.18 -16.68
CA ASN A 176 0.21 30.60 -16.50
C ASN A 176 -0.14 31.45 -17.74
N GLN A 177 -0.23 30.84 -18.93
CA GLN A 177 -0.61 31.51 -20.18
C GLN A 177 -2.14 31.59 -20.41
N LYS A 178 -2.99 30.89 -19.64
CA LYS A 178 -4.45 31.06 -19.74
C LYS A 178 -4.84 32.38 -19.04
N PRO A 179 -5.38 33.38 -19.76
CA PRO A 179 -5.78 34.64 -19.14
C PRO A 179 -6.91 34.39 -18.13
N GLN A 180 -6.88 35.13 -17.02
CA GLN A 180 -8.04 35.28 -16.13
C GLN A 180 -9.22 35.68 -17.02
N LYS A 181 -10.23 34.81 -17.16
CA LYS A 181 -11.50 35.25 -17.75
C LYS A 181 -11.97 36.41 -16.88
N ALA A 182 -11.94 37.61 -17.45
CA ALA A 182 -12.56 38.78 -16.87
C ALA A 182 -13.96 38.39 -16.41
N SER A 183 -14.23 38.57 -15.13
CA SER A 183 -15.60 38.68 -14.66
C SER A 183 -16.18 39.94 -15.29
N GLU A 184 -16.71 39.84 -16.50
CA GLU A 184 -17.75 40.74 -16.99
C GLU A 184 -19.02 40.41 -16.18
N GLY A 185 -19.01 40.83 -14.91
CA GLY A 185 -20.23 41.09 -14.17
C GLY A 185 -20.68 42.47 -14.59
N SER A 186 -21.84 42.53 -15.25
CA SER A 186 -22.56 43.73 -15.67
C SER A 186 -22.36 44.90 -14.70
N PHE A 187 -21.67 45.95 -15.14
CA PHE A 187 -21.82 47.27 -14.55
C PHE A 187 -23.08 47.85 -15.19
N ASP A 188 -24.24 47.52 -14.60
CA ASP A 188 -25.52 48.09 -15.01
C ASP A 188 -25.40 49.62 -14.92
N GLY A 189 -25.55 50.28 -16.08
CA GLY A 189 -25.56 51.72 -16.18
C GLY A 189 -26.69 52.30 -15.32
N TYR A 190 -26.36 53.28 -14.49
CA TYR A 190 -27.40 54.13 -13.89
C TYR A 190 -28.12 54.88 -15.01
N PRO A 191 -29.46 54.81 -15.09
CA PRO A 191 -30.21 55.67 -16.00
C PRO A 191 -30.15 57.12 -15.53
N ASP A 192 -29.77 58.00 -16.44
CA ASP A 192 -29.44 59.42 -16.24
C ASP A 192 -30.69 60.33 -16.06
N ASN A 193 -31.73 59.84 -15.38
CA ASN A 193 -32.95 60.62 -15.11
C ASN A 193 -33.19 60.77 -13.61
N LEU A 194 -32.74 61.91 -13.08
CA LEU A 194 -33.10 62.44 -11.76
C LEU A 194 -34.59 62.81 -11.74
N PRO A 195 -35.42 62.23 -10.87
CA PRO A 195 -36.82 62.62 -10.76
C PRO A 195 -36.94 63.97 -10.04
N GLY A 196 -37.43 64.98 -10.77
CA GLY A 196 -38.22 66.09 -10.22
C GLY A 196 -37.45 67.17 -9.48
N GLN A 197 -36.64 67.97 -10.18
CA GLN A 197 -36.46 69.37 -9.80
C GLN A 197 -37.67 70.15 -10.35
N MET A 198 -38.66 70.42 -9.49
CA MET A 198 -39.71 71.41 -9.76
C MET A 198 -39.05 72.80 -9.72
N GLU A 199 -38.85 73.40 -10.88
CA GLU A 199 -38.45 74.80 -11.02
C GLU A 199 -39.62 75.70 -10.56
N MET A 200 -39.39 76.47 -9.49
CA MET A 200 -40.30 77.51 -8.98
C MET A 200 -40.21 78.78 -9.84
N SER A 201 -40.70 78.75 -11.08
CA SER A 201 -40.71 79.97 -11.93
C SER A 201 -42.01 80.25 -12.70
N ASP A 202 -42.99 79.35 -12.70
CA ASP A 202 -44.29 79.60 -13.36
C ASP A 202 -45.46 79.88 -12.39
N TYR A 203 -45.17 80.50 -11.25
CA TYR A 203 -46.17 81.23 -10.45
C TYR A 203 -46.12 82.72 -10.79
N ALA A 204 -46.69 83.13 -11.92
CA ALA A 204 -47.15 84.51 -12.15
C ALA A 204 -48.12 84.60 -13.34
N VAL A 205 -49.41 84.80 -12.98
CA VAL A 205 -50.56 85.39 -13.70
C VAL A 205 -50.75 85.08 -15.19
#